data_AF-A0A966W1H9-F1
#
_entry.id   AF-A0A966W1H9-F1
#
_cell.length_a   1.000
_cell.length_b   1.000
_cell.length_c   1.000
_cell.angle_alpha   90.00
_cell.angle_beta   90.00
_cell.angle_gamma   90.00
#
_symmetry.space_group_name_H-M   'P 1'
#
loop_
_entity.id
_entity.type
_entity.pdbx_description
1 polymer ?
#
loop_
_entity_poly.entity_id
_entity_poly.type
_entity_poly.pdbx_seq_one_letter_code
_entity_poly.pdbx_strand_id
1 'polypeptide(L)' 'PFELQERAGIRVCEAMARRGVLTRPIGSVVVLMPPYCTTAAQVKQMVGALREAVAEVLGASSAPHFG' A
#
# COMPACT_ATOMS: atom_id res chain seq x y z
N PRO A 1 -5.71 -14.38 -4.23
CA PRO A 1 -4.81 -13.69 -5.21
C PRO A 1 -5.55 -12.48 -5.78
N PHE A 2 -4.89 -11.33 -5.97
CA PHE A 2 -5.53 -10.18 -6.64
C PHE A 2 -5.35 -10.35 -8.15
N GLU A 3 -6.41 -10.22 -8.93
CA GLU A 3 -6.32 -10.25 -10.40
C GLU A 3 -5.44 -9.09 -10.88
N LEU A 4 -4.56 -9.35 -11.85
CA LEU A 4 -3.60 -8.35 -12.36
C LEU A 4 -4.33 -7.10 -12.92
N GLN A 5 -5.58 -7.29 -13.33
CA GLN A 5 -6.53 -6.30 -13.84
C GLN A 5 -6.97 -5.30 -12.75
N GLU A 6 -7.06 -5.71 -11.48
CA GLU A 6 -7.44 -4.83 -10.38
C GLU A 6 -6.33 -3.84 -9.99
N ARG A 7 -5.09 -4.11 -10.42
CA ARG A 7 -3.89 -3.28 -10.20
C ARG A 7 -3.79 -2.78 -8.74
N ALA A 8 -4.19 -3.63 -7.79
CA ALA A 8 -4.36 -3.26 -6.39
C ALA A 8 -3.08 -2.64 -5.79
N GLY A 9 -1.91 -3.22 -6.08
CA GLY A 9 -0.63 -2.68 -5.63
C GLY A 9 -0.34 -1.27 -6.17
N ILE A 10 -0.68 -1.00 -7.43
CA ILE A 10 -0.53 0.35 -8.03
C ILE A 10 -1.44 1.35 -7.32
N ARG A 11 -2.72 1.00 -7.14
CA ARG A 11 -3.71 1.86 -6.48
C ARG A 11 -3.32 2.16 -5.02
N VAL A 12 -2.80 1.16 -4.31
CA VAL A 12 -2.28 1.35 -2.94
C VAL A 12 -1.07 2.28 -2.94
N CYS A 13 -0.10 2.09 -3.84
CA CYS A 13 1.07 2.98 -3.94
C CYS A 13 0.68 4.42 -4.30
N GLU A 14 -0.31 4.63 -5.17
CA GLU A 14 -0.86 5.97 -5.47
C GLU A 14 -1.52 6.61 -4.24
N ALA A 15 -2.29 5.83 -3.48
CA ALA A 15 -2.90 6.28 -2.23
C ALA A 15 -1.85 6.61 -1.14
N MET A 16 -0.76 5.87 -1.09
CA MET A 16 0.38 6.18 -0.22
C MET A 16 1.12 7.45 -0.67
N ALA A 17 1.28 7.66 -1.98
CA ALA A 17 1.92 8.85 -2.53
C ALA A 17 1.16 10.13 -2.15
N ARG A 18 -0.18 10.11 -2.18
CA ARG A 18 -1.03 11.23 -1.67
C ARG A 18 -0.80 11.54 -0.18
N ARG A 19 -0.30 10.58 0.59
CA ARG A 19 0.04 10.70 2.02
C ARG A 19 1.53 10.98 2.26
N GLY A 20 2.29 11.30 1.22
CA GLY A 20 3.70 11.65 1.31
C GLY A 20 4.65 10.45 1.45
N VAL A 21 4.20 9.23 1.15
CA VAL A 21 5.04 8.03 1.20
C VAL A 21 5.14 7.43 -0.20
N LEU A 22 6.32 7.57 -0.80
CA LEU A 22 6.60 7.02 -2.13
C LEU A 22 7.17 5.62 -2.02
N THR A 23 6.55 4.69 -2.75
CA THR A 23 7.09 3.35 -2.95
C THR A 23 6.60 2.77 -4.27
N ARG A 24 7.20 1.65 -4.68
CA ARG A 24 6.92 0.98 -5.95
C ARG A 24 6.23 -0.37 -5.71
N PRO A 25 5.15 -0.67 -6.45
CA PRO A 25 4.55 -1.99 -6.41
C PRO A 25 5.33 -3.02 -7.25
N ILE A 26 5.24 -4.28 -6.85
CA ILE A 26 5.64 -5.45 -7.64
C ILE A 26 4.40 -6.33 -7.76
N GLY A 27 3.62 -6.14 -8.83
CA GLY A 27 2.29 -6.75 -8.94
C GLY A 27 1.38 -6.26 -7.80
N SER A 28 0.97 -7.18 -6.93
CA SER A 28 0.17 -6.91 -5.73
C SER A 28 0.99 -6.71 -4.45
N VAL A 29 2.32 -6.78 -4.53
CA VAL A 29 3.23 -6.58 -3.38
C VAL A 29 3.65 -5.12 -3.29
N VAL A 30 3.51 -4.52 -2.10
CA VAL A 30 4.01 -3.18 -1.78
C VAL A 30 5.26 -3.31 -0.91
N VAL A 31 6.38 -2.75 -1.37
CA VAL A 31 7.66 -2.80 -0.65
C VAL A 31 7.76 -1.60 0.30
N LEU A 32 8.25 -1.79 1.53
CA LEU A 32 8.71 -0.70 2.39
C LEU A 32 10.21 -0.80 2.55
N MET A 33 10.95 0.18 2.02
CA MET A 33 12.40 0.24 2.11
C MET A 33 12.82 1.64 2.58
N PRO A 34 12.76 1.91 3.89
CA PRO A 34 13.21 3.19 4.43
C PRO A 34 14.75 3.33 4.30
N PRO A 35 15.28 4.56 4.16
CA PRO A 35 16.71 4.82 4.34
C PRO A 35 17.23 4.36 5.71
N TYR A 36 18.53 4.03 5.82
CA TYR A 36 19.11 3.56 7.10
C TYR A 36 19.01 4.56 8.26
N CYS A 37 18.95 5.86 7.97
CA CYS A 37 18.79 6.92 8.97
C CYS A 37 17.33 7.16 9.38
N THR A 38 16.38 6.34 8.91
CA THR A 38 14.96 6.54 9.19
C THR A 38 14.66 6.31 10.67
N THR A 39 14.01 7.29 11.28
CA THR A 39 13.61 7.24 12.69
C THR A 39 12.38 6.37 12.91
N ALA A 40 12.16 5.90 14.13
CA ALA A 40 10.96 5.16 14.49
C ALA A 40 9.65 5.93 14.20
N ALA A 41 9.66 7.26 14.34
CA ALA A 41 8.50 8.10 14.00
C ALA A 41 8.19 8.08 12.50
N GLN A 42 9.22 8.17 11.64
CA GLN A 42 9.06 8.08 10.19
C GLN A 42 8.60 6.68 9.76
N VAL A 43 9.11 5.62 10.39
CA VAL A 43 8.61 4.24 10.13
C VAL A 43 7.12 4.14 10.48
N LYS A 44 6.68 4.70 11.62
CA LYS A 44 5.26 4.72 12.00
C LYS A 44 4.42 5.48 10.97
N GLN A 45 4.91 6.60 10.44
CA GLN A 45 4.25 7.33 9.36
C GLN A 45 4.10 6.46 8.10
N MET A 46 5.18 5.79 7.67
CA MET A 46 5.16 4.92 6.47
C MET A 46 4.15 3.78 6.61
N VAL A 47 4.16 3.09 7.75
CA VAL A 47 3.23 1.98 8.02
C VAL A 47 1.79 2.47 8.20
N GLY A 48 1.60 3.64 8.83
CA GLY A 48 0.29 4.28 8.96
C GLY A 48 -0.32 4.61 7.60
N ALA A 49 0.46 5.23 6.71
CA ALA A 49 0.05 5.54 5.35
C ALA A 49 -0.29 4.27 4.55
N LEU A 50 0.49 3.20 4.70
CA LEU A 50 0.19 1.90 4.08
C LEU A 50 -1.15 1.34 4.57
N ARG A 51 -1.39 1.33 5.89
CA ARG A 51 -2.63 0.83 6.48
C ARG A 51 -3.85 1.58 5.93
N GLU A 52 -3.78 2.91 5.90
CA GLU A 52 -4.87 3.74 5.40
C GLU A 52 -5.09 3.57 3.89
N ALA A 53 -4.01 3.49 3.10
CA ALA A 53 -4.09 3.25 1.67
C ALA A 53 -4.71 1.88 1.34
N VAL A 54 -4.35 0.83 2.08
CA VAL A 54 -4.95 -0.50 1.93
C VAL A 54 -6.44 -0.48 2.28
N ALA A 55 -6.81 0.14 3.40
CA ALA A 55 -8.21 0.27 3.80
C ALA A 55 -9.04 1.07 2.78
N GLU A 56 -8.48 2.15 2.22
CA GLU A 56 -9.12 2.94 1.17
C GLU A 56 -9.34 2.13 -0.12
N VAL A 57 -8.31 1.41 -0.58
CA VAL A 57 -8.32 0.74 -1.88
C VAL A 57 -9.09 -0.58 -1.86
N LEU A 58 -8.95 -1.34 -0.77
CA LEU A 58 -9.54 -2.68 -0.62
C LEU A 58 -10.82 -2.69 0.22
N GLY A 59 -10.99 -1.74 1.16
CA GLY A 59 -12.23 -1.62 1.94
C GLY A 59 -13.42 -1.09 1.12
N ALA A 60 -13.18 -0.56 -0.07
CA ALA A 60 -14.21 -0.13 -1.02
C ALA A 60 -14.67 -1.23 -1.99
N SER A 61 -14.02 -2.42 -2.00
CA SER A 61 -14.39 -3.53 -2.89
C SER A 61 -14.77 -4.76 -2.07
N SER A 62 -15.93 -5.31 -2.40
CA SER A 62 -16.56 -6.50 -1.82
C SER A 62 -15.59 -7.68 -1.62
N ALA A 63 -15.82 -8.41 -0.53
CA ALA A 63 -15.05 -9.54 -0.02
C ALA A 63 -14.61 -10.54 -1.11
N PRO A 64 -13.44 -11.19 -0.94
CA PRO A 64 -12.98 -12.20 -1.88
C PRO A 64 -13.97 -13.37 -1.92
N HIS A 65 -14.49 -13.66 -3.12
CA HIS A 65 -15.05 -14.96 -3.45
C HIS A 65 -13.90 -15.97 -3.42
N PHE A 66 -13.83 -16.75 -2.35
CA PHE A 66 -13.05 -17.99 -2.35
C PHE A 66 -13.86 -19.04 -3.13
N GLY A 67 -13.48 -19.24 -4.39
CA GLY A 67 -13.75 -20.46 -5.14
C GLY A 67 -12.58 -21.42 -5.01
#